data_AF-A0A967KLZ3-F1
#
_entry.id   AF-A0A967KLZ3-F1
#
_cell.length_a   1.000
_cell.length_b   1.000
_cell.length_c   1.000
_cell.angle_alpha   90.00
_cell.angle_beta   90.00
_cell.angle_gamma   90.00
#
_symmetry.space_group_name_H-M   'P 1'
#
loop_
_entity.id
_entity.type
_entity.pdbx_description
1 polymer ?
#
loop_
_entity_poly.entity_id
_entity_poly.type
_entity_poly.pdbx_seq_one_letter_code
_entity_poly.pdbx_strand_id
1 'polypeptide(L)'
;MFPRIKKVRHIEAYRLELTFTNGETAELDFRNRIVGRGGVFGPLEDVDYFKQVKVDPEIGTLVWPNEVDFCPDVLYSEATGKPLPKFETATQDGA
;
A
#
# COMPACT_ATOMS: atom_id res chain seq x y z
N MET A 1 2.37 2.97 -16.29
CA MET A 1 2.67 2.32 -15.00
C MET A 1 2.52 3.35 -13.90
N PHE A 2 1.92 2.98 -12.77
CA PHE A 2 1.80 3.89 -11.62
C PHE A 2 3.13 3.98 -10.85
N PRO A 3 3.41 5.12 -10.20
CA PRO A 3 4.61 5.27 -9.40
C PRO A 3 4.58 4.36 -8.17
N ARG A 4 5.75 3.89 -7.76
CA ARG A 4 5.92 3.06 -6.56
C ARG A 4 6.01 3.94 -5.31
N ILE A 5 5.94 3.33 -4.14
CA ILE A 5 6.12 4.03 -2.88
C ILE A 5 7.62 4.16 -2.61
N LYS A 6 8.05 5.37 -2.29
CA LYS A 6 9.44 5.72 -1.97
C LYS A 6 9.64 5.90 -0.47
N LYS A 7 8.65 6.44 0.24
CA LYS A 7 8.70 6.67 1.69
C LYS A 7 7.32 6.50 2.30
N VAL A 8 7.30 6.12 3.58
CA VAL A 8 6.12 6.05 4.43
C VAL A 8 6.41 6.76 5.75
N ARG A 9 5.43 7.51 6.26
CA ARG A 9 5.46 8.11 7.59
C ARG A 9 4.14 7.83 8.29
N HIS A 10 4.22 7.27 9.50
CA HIS A 10 3.05 7.14 10.37
C HIS A 10 2.62 8.52 10.88
N ILE A 11 1.32 8.83 10.79
CA ILE A 11 0.75 10.10 11.24
C ILE A 11 0.09 9.90 12.60
N GLU A 12 -0.98 9.10 12.62
CA GLU A 12 -1.76 8.76 13.80
C GLU A 12 -2.62 7.54 13.50
N ALA A 13 -3.01 6.78 14.52
CA ALA A 13 -3.90 5.61 14.36
C ALA A 13 -3.50 4.74 13.14
N TYR A 14 -4.37 4.64 12.14
CA TYR A 14 -4.18 3.90 10.89
C TYR A 14 -3.86 4.79 9.68
N ARG A 15 -3.47 6.06 9.91
CA ARG A 15 -3.15 7.02 8.86
C ARG A 15 -1.65 7.01 8.56
N LEU A 16 -1.34 6.89 7.27
CA LEU A 16 0.02 6.96 6.75
C LEU A 16 0.11 8.05 5.69
N GLU A 17 1.18 8.84 5.73
CA GLU A 17 1.60 9.67 4.60
C GLU A 17 2.56 8.85 3.73
N LEU A 18 2.22 8.76 2.45
CA LEU A 18 3.00 8.07 1.43
C LEU A 18 3.66 9.10 0.53
N THR A 19 4.95 8.91 0.24
CA THR A 19 5.64 9.61 -0.85
C THR A 19 5.86 8.64 -2.00
N PHE A 20 5.36 8.97 -3.19
CA PHE A 20 5.52 8.17 -4.39
C PHE A 20 6.82 8.54 -5.14
N THR A 21 7.28 7.66 -6.04
CA THR A 21 8.54 7.86 -6.78
C THR A 21 8.52 9.06 -7.72
N ASN A 22 7.34 9.55 -8.13
CA ASN A 22 7.18 10.79 -8.91
C ASN A 22 7.18 12.06 -8.04
N GLY A 23 7.32 11.94 -6.72
CA GLY A 23 7.34 13.07 -5.78
C GLY A 23 5.97 13.49 -5.25
N GLU A 24 4.87 12.90 -5.74
CA GLU A 24 3.54 13.13 -5.16
C GLU A 24 3.47 12.54 -3.74
N THR A 25 2.70 13.19 -2.87
CA THR A 25 2.47 12.75 -1.49
C THR A 25 0.98 12.68 -1.19
N ALA A 26 0.54 11.69 -0.43
CA ALA A 26 -0.85 11.57 0.00
C ALA A 26 -0.97 10.91 1.38
N GLU A 27 -1.96 11.35 2.15
CA GLU A 27 -2.37 10.71 3.40
C GLU A 27 -3.52 9.74 3.12
N LEU A 28 -3.37 8.48 3.55
CA LEU A 28 -4.39 7.44 3.39
C LEU A 28 -4.74 6.83 4.75
N ASP A 29 -6.02 6.55 4.96
CA ASP A 29 -6.53 5.88 6.17
C ASP A 29 -6.72 4.38 5.90
N PHE A 30 -5.97 3.55 6.62
CA PHE A 30 -5.97 2.10 6.46
C PHE A 30 -6.97 1.39 7.37
N ARG A 31 -7.71 2.12 8.22
CA ARG A 31 -8.60 1.53 9.23
C ARG A 31 -9.57 0.50 8.64
N ASN A 32 -10.26 0.87 7.56
CA ASN A 32 -11.25 0.01 6.91
C ASN A 32 -10.65 -1.21 6.19
N ARG A 33 -9.33 -1.20 5.96
CA ARG A 33 -8.59 -2.32 5.33
C ARG A 33 -8.10 -3.34 6.37
N ILE A 34 -8.10 -2.96 7.65
CA ILE A 34 -7.44 -3.70 8.74
C ILE A 34 -8.45 -4.15 9.80
N VAL A 35 -9.22 -3.21 10.36
CA VAL A 35 -10.05 -3.46 11.53
C VAL A 35 -11.16 -4.44 11.21
N GLY A 36 -11.26 -5.52 12.00
CA GLY A 36 -12.29 -6.54 11.87
C GLY A 36 -12.06 -7.53 10.74
N ARG A 37 -10.94 -7.45 10.00
CA ARG A 37 -10.57 -8.47 9.00
C ARG A 37 -10.08 -9.76 9.65
N GLY A 38 -9.42 -9.67 10.80
CA GLY A 38 -8.76 -10.82 11.44
C GLY A 38 -7.71 -11.50 10.56
N GLY A 39 -7.38 -12.75 10.87
CA GLY A 39 -6.39 -13.53 10.14
C GLY A 39 -5.02 -12.85 10.12
N VAL A 40 -4.39 -12.78 8.94
CA VAL A 40 -3.08 -12.10 8.77
C VAL A 40 -3.13 -10.61 9.09
N PHE A 41 -4.32 -9.96 9.06
CA PHE A 41 -4.47 -8.55 9.43
C PHE A 41 -4.64 -8.34 10.94
N GLY A 42 -4.89 -9.40 11.71
CA GLY A 42 -5.13 -9.31 13.16
C GLY A 42 -4.04 -8.53 13.92
N PRO A 43 -2.73 -8.80 13.70
CA PRO A 43 -1.67 -8.02 14.33
C PRO A 43 -1.69 -6.53 13.97
N LEU A 44 -2.15 -6.17 12.77
CA LEU A 44 -2.21 -4.78 12.33
C LEU A 44 -3.30 -3.98 13.07
N GLU A 45 -4.24 -4.61 13.76
CA GLU A 45 -5.22 -3.91 14.62
C GLU A 45 -4.59 -3.30 15.88
N ASP A 46 -3.38 -3.72 16.25
CA ASP A 46 -2.56 -3.01 17.22
C ASP A 46 -1.83 -1.86 16.53
N VAL A 47 -2.09 -0.62 16.96
CA VAL A 47 -1.48 0.58 16.39
C VAL A 47 0.05 0.58 16.54
N ASP A 48 0.60 0.00 17.61
CA ASP A 48 2.05 -0.08 17.79
C ASP A 48 2.70 -1.11 16.86
N TYR A 49 1.96 -2.16 16.49
CA TYR A 49 2.36 -3.06 15.42
C TYR A 49 2.21 -2.40 14.04
N PHE A 50 1.12 -1.68 13.81
CA PHE A 50 0.86 -0.95 12.57
C PHE A 50 1.96 0.08 12.25
N LYS A 51 2.50 0.76 13.27
CA LYS A 51 3.63 1.70 13.13
C LYS A 51 4.91 1.09 12.57
N GLN A 52 5.04 -0.24 12.62
CA GLN A 52 6.22 -0.95 12.11
C GLN A 52 6.24 -1.07 10.57
N VAL A 53 5.28 -0.44 9.88
CA VAL A 53 5.24 -0.36 8.42
C VAL A 53 6.58 0.13 7.85
N LYS A 54 7.01 -0.51 6.77
CA LYS A 54 8.19 -0.13 5.99
C LYS A 54 7.85 -0.12 4.50
N VAL A 55 8.69 0.56 3.74
CA VAL A 55 8.68 0.41 2.27
C VAL A 55 9.64 -0.71 1.92
N ASP A 56 9.18 -1.69 1.16
CA ASP A 56 10.06 -2.66 0.53
C ASP A 56 10.90 -1.96 -0.56
N PRO A 57 12.24 -1.95 -0.45
CA PRO A 57 13.09 -1.21 -1.37
C PRO A 57 13.20 -1.83 -2.77
N GLU A 58 12.89 -3.13 -2.94
CA GLU A 58 12.99 -3.83 -4.21
C GLU A 58 11.72 -3.62 -5.05
N ILE A 59 10.54 -3.76 -4.44
CA ILE A 59 9.26 -3.68 -5.15
C ILE A 59 8.52 -2.34 -4.95
N GLY A 60 8.88 -1.57 -3.93
CA GLY A 60 8.29 -0.26 -3.64
C GLY A 60 6.83 -0.34 -3.17
N THR A 61 6.55 -1.32 -2.30
CA THR A 61 5.25 -1.54 -1.63
C THR A 61 5.34 -1.24 -0.14
N LEU A 62 4.20 -1.11 0.54
CA LEU A 62 4.17 -1.12 2.01
C LEU A 62 4.22 -2.55 2.50
N VAL A 63 5.03 -2.83 3.52
CA VAL A 63 5.15 -4.15 4.15
C VAL A 63 5.20 -4.04 5.67
N TRP A 64 4.57 -4.99 6.37
CA TRP A 64 4.63 -5.17 7.82
C TRP A 64 5.49 -6.40 8.20
N PRO A 65 5.91 -6.54 9.48
CA PRO A 65 6.75 -7.67 9.91
C PRO A 65 6.17 -9.07 9.68
N ASN A 66 4.85 -9.18 9.49
CA ASN A 66 4.13 -10.40 9.17
C ASN A 66 3.86 -10.56 7.66
N GLU A 67 4.65 -9.89 6.83
CA GLU A 67 4.63 -10.00 5.36
C GLU A 67 3.34 -9.51 4.69
N VAL A 68 2.41 -8.93 5.46
CA VAL A 68 1.25 -8.24 4.90
C VAL A 68 1.76 -7.05 4.09
N ASP A 69 1.27 -6.94 2.86
CA ASP A 69 1.57 -5.83 1.97
C ASP A 69 0.29 -5.17 1.40
N PHE A 70 0.43 -3.94 0.92
CA PHE A 70 -0.62 -3.25 0.19
C PHE A 70 -0.12 -2.77 -1.17
N CYS A 71 -0.72 -3.27 -2.24
CA CYS A 71 -0.34 -2.97 -3.62
C CYS A 71 -0.23 -1.45 -3.87
N PRO A 72 0.93 -0.95 -4.34
CA PRO A 72 1.18 0.48 -4.52
C PRO A 72 0.28 1.09 -5.61
N ASP A 73 -0.16 0.30 -6.60
CA ASP A 73 -1.02 0.78 -7.67
C ASP A 73 -2.42 1.12 -7.15
N VAL A 74 -2.95 0.30 -6.23
CA VAL A 74 -4.23 0.55 -5.54
C VAL A 74 -4.11 1.80 -4.67
N LEU A 75 -3.01 1.94 -3.93
CA LEU A 75 -2.78 3.09 -3.06
C LEU A 75 -2.64 4.38 -3.87
N TYR A 76 -1.94 4.35 -5.01
CA TYR A 76 -1.82 5.52 -5.88
C TYR A 76 -3.15 5.90 -6.56
N SER A 77 -3.95 4.90 -6.97
CA SER A 77 -5.29 5.14 -7.49
C SER A 77 -6.17 5.85 -6.48
N GLU A 78 -6.20 5.36 -5.24
CA GLU A 78 -6.97 5.99 -4.16
C GLU A 78 -6.46 7.40 -3.85
N ALA A 79 -5.14 7.56 -3.77
CA ALA A 79 -4.50 8.86 -3.48
C ALA A 79 -4.82 9.94 -4.52
N THR A 80 -4.97 9.56 -5.79
CA THR A 80 -5.08 10.51 -6.91
C THR A 80 -6.46 10.54 -7.57
N GLY A 81 -7.34 9.59 -7.24
CA GLY A 81 -8.58 9.33 -7.97
C GLY A 81 -8.39 8.80 -9.39
N LYS A 82 -7.14 8.55 -9.83
CA LYS A 82 -6.86 8.01 -11.17
C LYS A 82 -7.35 6.56 -11.22
N PRO A 83 -8.05 6.13 -12.29
CA PRO A 83 -8.48 4.74 -12.41
C PRO A 83 -7.27 3.81 -12.43
N LEU A 84 -7.38 2.66 -11.76
CA LEU A 84 -6.35 1.60 -11.84
C LEU A 84 -5.99 1.33 -13.31
N PRO A 85 -4.72 1.12 -13.64
CA PRO A 85 -4.34 0.70 -14.98
C PRO A 85 -5.08 -0.60 -15.28
N LYS A 86 -5.68 -0.69 -16.48
CA LYS A 86 -6.21 -1.95 -16.96
C LYS A 86 -5.01 -2.89 -17.05
N PHE A 87 -5.05 -4.01 -16.31
CA PHE A 87 -4.12 -5.10 -16.55
C PHE A 87 -4.39 -5.54 -18.00
N GLU A 88 -3.48 -5.21 -18.92
CA GLU A 88 -3.42 -5.94 -20.19
C GLU A 88 -3.06 -7.37 -19.77
N THR A 89 -4.07 -8.23 -19.75
CA THR A 89 -3.84 -9.67 -19.77
C THR A 89 -2.96 -9.92 -20.98
N ALA A 90 -1.71 -10.29 -20.75
CA ALA A 90 -0.91 -10.91 -21.78
C ALA A 90 -1.65 -12.19 -22.18
N THR A 91 -2.49 -12.10 -23.21
CA THR A 91 -2.88 -13.26 -24.00
C THR A 91 -1.58 -13.77 -24.57
N GLN A 92 -1.06 -14.83 -23.96
CA GLN A 92 0.00 -15.62 -24.54
C GLN A 92 -0.60 -16.33 -25.76
N ASP A 93 -0.55 -15.67 -26.91
CA ASP A 93 -0.71 -16.33 -28.20
C ASP A 93 0.55 -17.20 -28.40
N GLY A 94 0.48 -18.42 -27.87
CA GLY A 94 1.38 -19.51 -28.23
C GLY A 94 0.91 -20.10 -29.56
N ALA A 95 1.81 -20.05 -30.54
CA ALA A 95 1.69 -20.64 -31.87
C ALA A 95 1.48 -22.16 -31.87
#